data_AF-A0A969T6B9-F1
#
_entry.id   AF-A0A969T6B9-F1
#
_cell.length_a   1.000
_cell.length_b   1.000
_cell.length_c   1.000
_cell.angle_alpha   90.00
_cell.angle_beta   90.00
_cell.angle_gamma   90.00
#
_symmetry.space_group_name_H-M   'P 1'
#
loop_
_entity.id
_entity.type
_entity.pdbx_description
1 polymer ?
#
loop_
_entity_poly.entity_id
_entity_poly.type
_entity_poly.pdbx_seq_one_letter_code
_entity_poly.pdbx_strand_id
1 'polypeptide(L)'
;MFPKNFILAYVEELSNSNLETVLEDKIVSFYINPYNNGAVLTKREIDYFLKQQKITPLDYFYTPCDNHTTIQRLLLNLIFAYERQEDFGKAEELKKFLSLFKKQLPDYTV
;
A
#
# COMPACT_ATOMS: atom_id res chain seq x y z
N MET A 1 -3.47 0.98 -3.35
CA MET A 1 -1.97 1.01 -3.22
C MET A 1 -1.31 0.98 -4.58
N PHE A 2 -0.39 1.92 -4.84
CA PHE A 2 0.26 2.15 -6.14
C PHE A 2 1.36 1.12 -6.46
N PRO A 3 1.57 0.73 -7.73
CA PRO A 3 2.78 0.02 -8.12
C PRO A 3 4.00 0.93 -7.93
N LYS A 4 5.04 0.39 -7.26
CA LYS A 4 6.36 1.01 -6.99
C LYS A 4 6.40 2.23 -6.06
N ASN A 5 5.28 2.81 -5.66
CA ASN A 5 5.24 3.96 -4.74
C ASN A 5 4.31 3.70 -3.56
N PHE A 6 4.86 3.74 -2.35
CA PHE A 6 4.10 3.70 -1.11
C PHE A 6 3.49 5.07 -0.82
N ILE A 7 2.18 5.13 -0.63
CA ILE A 7 1.46 6.32 -0.17
C ILE A 7 0.68 5.89 1.08
N LEU A 8 0.82 6.66 2.15
CA LEU A 8 0.08 6.40 3.40
C LEU A 8 -1.26 7.12 3.32
N ALA A 9 -2.33 6.48 3.78
CA ALA A 9 -3.64 7.10 3.89
C ALA A 9 -3.92 7.38 5.37
N TYR A 10 -4.28 8.62 5.69
CA TYR A 10 -4.82 8.96 6.99
C TYR A 10 -6.34 8.75 6.95
N VAL A 11 -6.81 7.78 7.73
CA VAL A 11 -8.23 7.46 7.86
C VAL A 11 -8.72 8.05 9.16
N GLU A 12 -9.76 8.86 9.08
CA GLU A 12 -10.44 9.38 10.25
C GLU A 12 -11.60 8.44 10.61
N GLU A 13 -11.63 7.95 11.86
CA GLU A 13 -12.76 7.18 12.35
C GLU A 13 -13.88 8.16 12.73
N LEU A 14 -14.91 8.24 11.89
CA LEU A 14 -16.13 8.97 12.19
C LEU A 14 -16.85 8.24 13.35
N SER A 15 -16.52 8.63 14.58
CA SER A 15 -17.18 8.19 15.80
C SER A 15 -18.50 8.93 15.98
N ASN A 16 -19.44 8.72 15.05
CA ASN A 16 -20.81 9.18 15.24
C ASN A 16 -21.62 8.07 15.89
N SER A 17 -21.89 8.28 17.17
CA SER A 17 -22.93 7.59 17.93
C SER A 17 -24.23 7.55 17.11
N ASN A 18 -24.74 6.32 16.91
CA ASN A 18 -26.06 5.91 16.41
C ASN A 18 -26.09 5.32 14.99
N LEU A 19 -26.60 4.06 14.94
CA LEU A 19 -27.25 3.36 13.82
C LEU A 19 -26.38 2.54 12.85
N GLU A 20 -26.20 1.26 13.22
CA GLU A 20 -26.48 0.06 12.41
C GLU A 20 -25.91 -0.10 10.97
N THR A 21 -24.93 0.70 10.54
CA THR A 21 -24.29 0.55 9.21
C THR A 21 -22.76 0.49 9.34
N VAL A 22 -22.26 -0.56 10.00
CA VAL A 22 -20.92 -0.61 10.62
C VAL A 22 -19.79 -1.10 9.68
N LEU A 23 -19.88 -1.00 8.36
CA LEU A 23 -18.82 -1.57 7.50
C LEU A 23 -18.28 -0.71 6.34
N GLU A 24 -18.83 0.48 6.03
CA GLU A 24 -18.48 1.15 4.75
C GLU A 24 -17.75 2.50 4.85
N ASP A 25 -17.82 3.26 5.96
CA ASP A 25 -17.34 4.65 5.95
C ASP A 25 -15.97 4.87 6.58
N LYS A 26 -14.93 4.19 6.07
CA LYS A 26 -13.54 4.64 6.27
C LYS A 26 -13.25 5.77 5.28
N ILE A 27 -13.53 7.01 5.67
CA ILE A 27 -13.21 8.18 4.85
C ILE A 27 -11.72 8.49 4.99
N VAL A 28 -10.99 8.42 3.87
CA VAL A 28 -9.60 8.88 3.82
C VAL A 28 -9.60 10.41 3.74
N SER A 29 -9.09 11.08 4.78
CA SER A 29 -9.07 12.55 4.84
C SER A 29 -7.94 13.14 3.99
N PHE A 30 -6.76 12.52 4.02
CA PHE A 30 -5.62 12.89 3.19
C PHE A 30 -4.62 11.75 3.05
N TYR A 31 -3.69 11.91 2.10
CA TYR A 31 -2.63 10.95 1.82
C TYR A 31 -1.26 11.58 2.11
N ILE A 32 -0.25 10.76 2.38
CA ILE A 32 1.12 11.19 2.63
C ILE A 32 2.06 10.46 1.69
N ASN A 33 2.91 11.20 0.99
CA ASN A 33 4.03 10.65 0.24
C ASN A 33 5.30 10.63 1.12
N PRO A 34 5.71 9.48 1.68
CA PRO A 34 6.89 9.39 2.52
C PRO A 34 8.20 9.65 1.75
N TYR A 35 8.22 9.45 0.42
CA TYR A 35 9.41 9.70 -0.39
C TYR A 35 9.64 11.19 -0.68
N ASN A 36 8.58 12.00 -0.65
CA ASN A 36 8.65 13.42 -0.91
C ASN A 36 8.55 14.21 0.41
N ASN A 37 9.45 13.94 1.35
CA ASN A 37 9.51 14.61 2.66
C ASN A 37 8.17 14.64 3.43
N GLY A 38 7.33 13.61 3.25
CA GLY A 38 6.01 13.56 3.90
C GLY A 38 4.98 14.51 3.30
N ALA A 39 5.11 14.89 2.03
CA ALA A 39 4.15 15.77 1.36
C ALA A 39 2.72 15.21 1.48
N VAL A 40 1.80 16.09 1.88
CA VAL A 40 0.37 15.79 1.97
C VAL A 40 -0.23 15.87 0.57
N LEU A 41 -0.97 14.82 0.20
CA LEU A 41 -1.62 14.66 -1.09
C LEU A 41 -3.14 14.54 -0.91
N THR A 42 -3.86 15.08 -1.87
CA THR A 42 -5.31 14.97 -2.03
C THR A 42 -5.66 13.87 -3.02
N LYS A 43 -6.94 13.45 -3.03
CA LYS A 43 -7.46 12.50 -4.03
C LYS A 43 -7.19 12.96 -5.47
N ARG A 44 -7.34 14.27 -5.75
CA ARG A 44 -7.09 14.86 -7.08
C ARG A 44 -5.64 14.70 -7.53
N GLU A 45 -4.68 14.80 -6.61
CA GLU A 45 -3.27 14.62 -6.92
C GLU A 45 -2.94 13.15 -7.20
N ILE A 46 -3.61 12.23 -6.51
CA ILE A 46 -3.54 10.79 -6.82
C ILE A 46 -4.12 10.51 -8.21
N ASP A 47 -5.27 11.09 -8.56
CA ASP A 47 -5.87 10.96 -9.90
C ASP A 47 -4.92 11.44 -11.00
N TYR A 48 -4.28 12.60 -10.76
CA TYR A 48 -3.32 13.16 -11.68
C TYR A 48 -2.09 12.25 -11.84
N PHE A 49 -1.59 11.67 -10.75
CA PHE A 49 -0.48 10.72 -10.77
C PHE A 49 -0.83 9.43 -11.53
N LEU A 50 -2.02 8.86 -11.31
CA LEU A 50 -2.54 7.69 -12.06
C LEU A 50 -2.60 7.98 -13.56
N LYS A 51 -3.13 9.16 -13.93
CA LYS A 51 -3.25 9.60 -15.32
C LYS A 51 -1.88 9.75 -15.99
N GLN A 52 -0.88 10.32 -15.30
CA GLN A 52 0.48 10.44 -15.84
C GLN A 52 1.10 9.06 -16.14
N GLN A 53 0.84 8.08 -15.28
CA GLN A 53 1.32 6.70 -15.45
C GLN A 53 0.46 5.87 -16.43
N LYS A 54 -0.57 6.47 -17.05
CA LYS A 54 -1.55 5.80 -17.92
C LYS A 54 -2.26 4.62 -17.23
N ILE A 55 -2.46 4.72 -15.92
CA ILE A 55 -3.17 3.72 -15.11
C ILE A 55 -4.63 4.16 -14.99
N THR A 56 -5.56 3.25 -15.28
CA THR A 56 -6.98 3.48 -15.06
C THR A 56 -7.26 3.56 -13.55
N PRO A 57 -7.92 4.62 -13.05
CA PRO A 57 -8.28 4.72 -11.65
C PRO A 57 -9.26 3.59 -11.28
N LEU A 58 -8.96 2.92 -10.18
CA LEU A 58 -9.73 1.84 -9.58
C LEU A 58 -9.88 2.19 -8.10
N ASP A 59 -11.01 1.82 -7.48
CA ASP A 59 -11.30 2.13 -6.08
C ASP A 59 -10.20 1.64 -5.13
N TYR A 60 -9.58 0.51 -5.46
CA TYR A 60 -8.43 -0.06 -4.75
C TYR A 60 -7.20 0.88 -4.66
N PHE A 61 -7.08 1.90 -5.52
CA PHE A 61 -6.01 2.89 -5.40
C PHE A 61 -6.25 3.90 -4.27
N TYR A 62 -7.50 4.11 -3.88
CA TYR A 62 -7.89 5.09 -2.85
C TYR A 62 -8.11 4.45 -1.49
N THR A 63 -8.36 3.14 -1.45
CA THR A 63 -8.57 2.38 -0.22
C THR A 63 -7.23 1.94 0.40
N PRO A 64 -7.02 2.12 1.72
CA PRO A 64 -5.86 1.54 2.41
C PRO A 64 -5.91 0.02 2.35
N CYS A 65 -4.76 -0.60 2.12
CA CYS A 65 -4.62 -2.05 2.24
C CYS A 65 -4.52 -2.46 3.72
N ASP A 66 -4.84 -3.71 4.00
CA ASP A 66 -4.68 -4.27 5.34
C ASP A 66 -3.21 -4.36 5.76
N ASN A 67 -2.98 -4.43 7.08
CA ASN A 67 -1.64 -4.47 7.64
C ASN A 67 -0.84 -5.70 7.17
N HIS A 68 -1.49 -6.85 6.96
CA HIS A 68 -0.81 -8.06 6.50
C HIS A 68 -0.32 -7.87 5.06
N THR A 69 -1.19 -7.39 4.15
CA THR A 69 -0.82 -7.04 2.77
C THR A 69 0.31 -6.02 2.73
N THR A 70 0.27 -5.02 3.62
CA THR A 70 1.31 -3.98 3.73
C THR A 70 2.67 -4.61 4.05
N ILE A 71 2.75 -5.43 5.11
CA ILE A 71 4.00 -6.08 5.53
C ILE A 71 4.53 -7.01 4.45
N GLN A 72 3.66 -7.82 3.84
CA GLN A 72 4.05 -8.74 2.76
C GLN A 72 4.64 -7.99 1.56
N ARG A 73 4.05 -6.85 1.17
CA ARG A 73 4.59 -6.01 0.08
C ARG A 73 5.92 -5.38 0.43
N LEU A 74 6.11 -4.94 1.68
CA LEU A 74 7.40 -4.45 2.15
C LEU A 74 8.48 -5.53 2.09
N LEU A 75 8.16 -6.76 2.51
CA LEU A 75 9.07 -7.91 2.41
C LEU A 75 9.44 -8.21 0.95
N LEU A 76 8.47 -8.24 0.03
CA LEU A 76 8.73 -8.43 -1.40
C LEU A 76 9.66 -7.35 -1.99
N ASN A 77 9.44 -6.09 -1.63
CA ASN A 77 10.31 -4.99 -2.06
C ASN A 77 11.74 -5.14 -1.52
N LEU A 78 11.90 -5.58 -0.27
CA LEU A 78 13.22 -5.84 0.31
C LEU A 78 13.91 -7.03 -0.36
N ILE A 79 13.20 -8.13 -0.62
CA ILE A 79 13.72 -9.29 -1.35
C ILE A 79 14.27 -8.84 -2.71
N PHE A 80 13.45 -8.11 -3.48
CA PHE A 80 13.87 -7.59 -4.79
C PHE A 80 15.10 -6.68 -4.70
N ALA A 81 15.17 -5.81 -3.69
CA ALA A 81 16.31 -4.92 -3.48
C ALA A 81 17.60 -5.69 -3.16
N TYR A 82 17.54 -6.71 -2.30
CA TYR A 82 18.70 -7.53 -1.93
C TYR A 82 19.15 -8.45 -3.07
N GLU A 83 18.23 -9.04 -3.83
CA GLU A 83 18.58 -9.82 -5.03
C GLU A 83 19.31 -8.96 -6.07
N ARG A 84 18.89 -7.70 -6.26
CA ARG A 84 19.59 -6.74 -7.15
C ARG A 84 20.95 -6.29 -6.63
N GLN A 85 21.21 -6.44 -5.33
CA GLN A 85 22.52 -6.17 -4.72
C GLN A 85 23.38 -7.45 -4.62
N GLU A 86 22.93 -8.57 -5.19
CA GLU A 86 23.57 -9.88 -5.10
C GLU A 86 23.74 -10.41 -3.66
N ASP A 87 23.01 -9.83 -2.69
CA ASP A 87 22.95 -10.30 -1.30
C ASP A 87 21.84 -11.37 -1.17
N PHE A 88 22.09 -12.52 -1.78
CA PHE A 88 21.14 -13.64 -1.78
C PHE A 88 20.90 -14.21 -0.38
N GLY A 89 21.85 -14.06 0.54
CA GLY A 89 21.70 -14.52 1.92
C GLY A 89 20.54 -13.82 2.64
N LYS A 90 20.50 -12.48 2.58
CA LYS A 90 19.40 -11.71 3.14
C LYS A 90 18.08 -11.90 2.39
N ALA A 91 18.13 -12.02 1.06
CA ALA A 91 16.94 -12.29 0.27
C ALA A 91 16.25 -13.60 0.70
N GLU A 92 17.02 -14.66 0.92
CA GLU A 92 16.49 -15.95 1.37
C GLU A 92 15.93 -15.90 2.80
N GLU A 93 16.55 -15.14 3.71
CA GLU A 93 16.00 -14.93 5.05
C GLU A 93 14.62 -14.24 4.99
N LEU A 94 14.49 -13.20 4.16
CA LEU A 94 13.23 -12.50 3.96
C LEU A 94 12.15 -13.36 3.29
N LYS A 95 12.53 -14.25 2.36
CA LYS A 95 11.60 -15.25 1.78
C LYS A 95 11.05 -16.20 2.84
N LYS A 96 11.85 -16.58 3.85
CA LYS A 96 11.35 -17.39 4.98
C LYS A 96 10.29 -16.63 5.78
N PHE A 97 10.52 -15.35 6.11
CA PHE A 97 9.50 -14.54 6.79
C PHE A 97 8.22 -14.40 5.96
N LEU A 98 8.35 -14.20 4.64
CA LEU A 98 7.21 -14.12 3.75
C LEU A 98 6.39 -15.42 3.73
N SER A 99 7.05 -16.59 3.84
CA SER A 99 6.39 -17.89 3.86
C SER A 99 5.52 -18.15 5.10
N LEU A 100 5.69 -17.36 6.18
CA LEU A 100 4.89 -17.48 7.40
C LEU A 100 3.46 -16.95 7.23
N PHE A 101 3.18 -16.18 6.18
CA PHE A 101 1.85 -15.65 5.92
C PHE A 101 0.95 -16.71 5.28
N LYS A 102 -0.19 -17.00 5.92
CA LYS A 102 -1.17 -18.01 5.45
C LYS A 102 -1.82 -17.67 4.10
N LYS A 103 -2.02 -16.38 3.82
CA LYS A 103 -2.60 -15.89 2.56
C LYS A 103 -1.47 -15.32 1.72
N GLN A 104 -1.17 -15.96 0.59
CA GLN A 104 -0.25 -15.39 -0.39
C GLN A 104 -0.94 -14.23 -1.10
N LEU A 105 -0.19 -13.16 -1.35
CA LEU A 105 -0.68 -12.07 -2.17
C LEU A 105 -0.84 -12.55 -3.62
N PRO A 106 -1.84 -12.03 -4.36
CA PRO A 106 -1.87 -12.15 -5.81
C PRO A 106 -0.53 -11.71 -6.39
N ASP A 107 -0.10 -12.35 -7.47
CA ASP A 107 1.10 -11.93 -8.18
C ASP A 107 0.83 -10.55 -8.81
N TYR A 108 1.38 -9.51 -8.18
CA TYR A 108 1.24 -8.11 -8.61
C TYR A 108 2.47 -7.65 -9.40
N THR A 109 3.26 -8.58 -9.95
CA THR A 109 4.36 -8.24 -10.86
C THR A 109 3.83 -7.52 -12.09
N VAL A 110 3.95 -6.18 -12.07
CA VAL A 110 3.80 -5.26 -13.21
C VAL A 110 5.09 -4.46 -13.35
#